data_AF-A0A1V3QAQ8-F1
#
_entry.id   AF-A0A1V3QAQ8-F1
#
_cell.length_a   1.000
_cell.length_b   1.000
_cell.length_c   1.000
_cell.angle_alpha   90.00
_cell.angle_beta   90.00
_cell.angle_gamma   90.00
#
_symmetry.space_group_name_H-M   'P 1'
#
loop_
_entity.id
_entity.type
_entity.pdbx_description
1 polymer ?
#
loop_
_entity_poly.entity_id
_entity_poly.type
_entity_poly.pdbx_seq_one_letter_code
_entity_poly.pdbx_strand_id
1 'polypeptide(L)'
;MPKHIQFVILFLFAFAASMASAGEVPNTLPQAFAALDQQLGSQQRDDFKNTPETEAVVKAHTGLGLYIRNAWFRSGHSKLPDELHALGVRSLDDVSSVVLTSYWRHLNGKPLEVEKQCACYAKWWQEQQLLEASAAAKGENSYSSPKFSCPQG
;
A
#
# COMPACT_ATOMS: atom_id res chain seq x y z
N MET A 1 -18.09 20.03 51.82
CA MET A 1 -16.81 19.58 51.24
C MET A 1 -17.09 19.06 49.83
N PRO A 2 -16.73 19.79 48.77
CA PRO A 2 -17.02 19.35 47.40
C PRO A 2 -15.88 18.45 46.91
N LYS A 3 -16.19 17.26 46.41
CA LYS A 3 -15.24 16.44 45.64
C LYS A 3 -15.77 16.30 44.23
N HIS A 4 -15.18 17.14 43.38
CA HIS A 4 -14.98 17.04 41.93
C HIS A 4 -15.64 15.84 41.24
N ILE A 5 -16.71 16.15 40.50
CA ILE A 5 -17.22 15.31 39.41
C ILE A 5 -16.24 15.47 38.25
N GLN A 6 -15.49 14.42 37.96
CA GLN A 6 -14.57 14.36 36.83
C GLN A 6 -15.40 14.17 35.56
N PHE A 7 -15.59 15.24 34.80
CA PHE A 7 -16.18 15.19 33.47
C PHE A 7 -15.22 14.43 32.54
N VAL A 8 -15.50 13.15 32.33
CA VAL A 8 -14.91 12.38 31.23
C VAL A 8 -15.62 12.85 29.96
N ILE A 9 -15.00 13.81 29.27
CA ILE A 9 -15.42 14.20 27.92
C ILE A 9 -15.04 13.03 27.01
N LEU A 10 -16.02 12.16 26.74
CA LEU A 10 -15.96 11.22 25.63
C LEU A 10 -15.86 12.04 24.34
N PHE A 11 -14.66 12.15 23.78
CA PHE A 11 -14.46 12.49 22.38
C PHE A 11 -15.04 11.37 21.53
N LEU A 12 -16.36 11.41 21.33
CA LEU A 12 -16.99 10.79 20.18
C LEU A 12 -16.42 11.50 18.95
N PHE A 13 -15.36 10.93 18.36
CA PHE A 13 -15.00 11.20 16.97
C PHE A 13 -16.21 10.77 16.15
N ALA A 14 -17.12 11.71 15.90
CA ALA A 14 -18.11 11.58 14.86
C ALA A 14 -17.35 11.52 13.54
N PHE A 15 -17.04 10.29 13.10
CA PHE A 15 -16.65 10.03 11.73
C PHE A 15 -17.90 10.27 10.90
N ALA A 16 -18.15 11.54 10.56
CA ALA A 16 -19.08 11.87 9.51
C ALA A 16 -18.55 11.16 8.26
N ALA A 17 -19.19 10.05 7.91
CA ALA A 17 -19.02 9.42 6.62
C ALA A 17 -19.51 10.43 5.58
N SER A 18 -18.61 11.31 5.15
CA SER A 18 -18.75 11.94 3.86
C SER A 18 -18.87 10.79 2.88
N MET A 19 -20.06 10.61 2.29
CA MET A 19 -20.21 9.71 1.15
C MET A 19 -19.38 10.34 0.03
N ALA A 20 -18.09 9.99 0.00
CA ALA A 20 -17.20 10.36 -1.08
C ALA A 20 -17.89 9.87 -2.36
N SER A 21 -18.12 10.78 -3.30
CA SER A 21 -18.49 10.42 -4.67
C SER A 21 -17.60 9.26 -5.08
N ALA A 22 -18.17 8.18 -5.59
CA ALA A 22 -17.37 7.07 -6.11
C ALA A 22 -16.52 7.62 -7.25
N GLY A 23 -15.30 8.06 -6.92
CA GLY A 23 -14.29 8.42 -7.91
C GLY A 23 -14.09 7.21 -8.79
N GLU A 24 -13.94 7.44 -10.08
CA GLU A 24 -13.74 6.36 -11.04
C GLU A 24 -12.56 5.49 -10.58
N VAL A 25 -12.77 4.17 -10.56
CA VAL A 25 -11.73 3.22 -10.13
C VAL A 25 -10.53 3.36 -11.08
N PRO A 26 -9.32 3.67 -10.59
CA PRO A 26 -8.19 3.99 -11.46
C PRO A 26 -7.73 2.75 -12.20
N ASN A 27 -7.48 2.90 -13.50
CA ASN A 27 -6.97 1.85 -14.39
C ASN A 27 -5.50 2.02 -14.76
N THR A 28 -4.89 3.15 -14.43
CA THR A 28 -3.48 3.47 -14.69
C THR A 28 -2.86 4.19 -13.50
N LEU A 29 -1.53 4.22 -13.41
CA LEU A 29 -0.83 4.92 -12.32
C LEU A 29 -1.18 6.43 -12.28
N PRO A 30 -1.21 7.18 -13.40
CA PRO A 30 -1.66 8.57 -13.38
C PRO A 30 -3.08 8.76 -12.86
N GLN A 31 -4.02 7.87 -13.22
CA GLN A 31 -5.37 7.90 -12.65
C GLN A 31 -5.37 7.60 -11.15
N ALA A 32 -4.53 6.65 -10.71
CA ALA A 32 -4.38 6.36 -9.28
C ALA A 32 -3.83 7.58 -8.53
N PHE A 33 -2.87 8.31 -9.08
CA PHE A 33 -2.35 9.53 -8.46
C PHE A 33 -3.43 10.60 -8.33
N ALA A 34 -4.21 10.83 -9.39
CA ALA A 34 -5.34 11.75 -9.34
C ALA A 34 -6.40 11.35 -8.30
N ALA A 35 -6.69 10.05 -8.20
CA ALA A 35 -7.61 9.53 -7.18
C ALA A 35 -7.06 9.73 -5.75
N LEU A 36 -5.75 9.53 -5.55
CA LEU A 36 -5.09 9.78 -4.26
C LEU A 36 -5.03 11.28 -3.91
N ASP A 37 -4.84 12.15 -4.89
CA ASP A 37 -4.90 13.60 -4.70
C ASP A 37 -6.28 14.08 -4.25
N GLN A 38 -7.35 13.44 -4.73
CA GLN A 38 -8.72 13.72 -4.30
C GLN A 38 -9.04 13.11 -2.93
N GLN A 39 -8.54 11.91 -2.66
CA GLN A 39 -8.81 11.16 -1.44
C GLN A 39 -8.10 11.73 -0.21
N LEU A 40 -6.88 12.26 -0.39
CA LEU A 40 -6.03 12.73 0.70
C LEU A 40 -6.10 14.25 0.84
N GLY A 41 -6.36 14.73 2.05
CA GLY A 41 -6.25 16.15 2.37
C GLY A 41 -4.81 16.66 2.18
N SER A 42 -4.64 17.98 2.05
CA SER A 42 -3.32 18.62 1.87
C SER A 42 -2.30 18.17 2.93
N GLN A 43 -2.68 18.20 4.20
CA GLN A 43 -1.80 17.78 5.30
C GLN A 43 -1.38 16.31 5.17
N GLN A 44 -2.30 15.41 4.84
CA GLN A 44 -1.99 13.98 4.69
C GLN A 44 -1.03 13.73 3.53
N ARG A 45 -1.18 14.48 2.43
CA ARG A 45 -0.27 14.42 1.28
C ARG A 45 1.09 14.99 1.61
N ASP A 46 1.16 16.09 2.34
CA ASP A 46 2.41 16.69 2.79
C ASP A 46 3.15 15.78 3.76
N ASP A 47 2.45 15.17 4.72
CA ASP A 47 3.02 14.20 5.65
C ASP A 47 3.56 12.98 4.91
N PHE A 48 2.79 12.44 3.96
CA PHE A 48 3.21 11.29 3.15
C PHE A 48 4.44 11.64 2.30
N LYS A 49 4.42 12.80 1.62
CA LYS A 49 5.52 13.30 0.78
C LYS A 49 6.81 13.52 1.56
N ASN A 50 6.72 14.08 2.77
CA ASN A 50 7.87 14.45 3.60
C ASN A 50 8.42 13.32 4.46
N THR A 51 7.68 12.21 4.59
CA THR A 51 8.17 10.97 5.21
C THR A 51 9.13 10.26 4.24
N PRO A 52 10.25 9.67 4.69
CA PRO A 52 11.13 8.87 3.83
C PRO A 52 10.37 7.78 3.06
N GLU A 53 10.67 7.57 1.77
CA GLU A 53 9.91 6.70 0.84
C GLU A 53 9.47 5.36 1.48
N THR A 54 10.42 4.57 1.97
CA THR A 54 10.12 3.27 2.58
C THR A 54 9.22 3.40 3.81
N GLU A 55 9.46 4.39 4.68
CA GLU A 55 8.65 4.58 5.88
C GLU A 55 7.25 5.08 5.55
N ALA A 56 7.09 5.91 4.51
CA ALA A 56 5.80 6.39 4.03
C ALA A 56 4.94 5.22 3.53
N VAL A 57 5.53 4.33 2.73
CA VAL A 57 4.84 3.15 2.18
C VAL A 57 4.47 2.18 3.30
N VAL A 58 5.39 1.88 4.23
CA VAL A 58 5.13 1.00 5.39
C VAL A 58 3.98 1.53 6.25
N LYS A 59 4.03 2.83 6.61
CA LYS A 59 2.97 3.44 7.43
C LYS A 59 1.61 3.46 6.72
N ALA A 60 1.61 3.64 5.40
CA ALA A 60 0.38 3.75 4.62
C ALA A 60 -0.25 2.39 4.29
N HIS A 61 0.48 1.29 4.44
CA HIS A 61 0.06 -0.01 3.94
C HIS A 61 -1.23 -0.58 4.55
N THR A 62 -1.36 -0.51 5.87
CA THR A 62 -2.53 -1.02 6.59
C THR A 62 -3.71 -0.04 6.56
N GLY A 63 -3.50 1.19 6.10
CA GLY A 63 -4.56 2.17 5.89
C GLY A 63 -4.88 2.33 4.41
N LEU A 64 -4.13 3.20 3.75
CA LEU A 64 -4.31 3.54 2.34
C LEU A 64 -4.07 2.33 1.42
N GLY A 65 -3.08 1.48 1.72
CA GLY A 65 -2.84 0.24 0.97
C GLY A 65 -4.05 -0.71 1.01
N LEU A 66 -4.61 -0.96 2.20
CA LEU A 66 -5.84 -1.76 2.32
C LEU A 66 -7.02 -1.13 1.58
N TYR A 67 -7.17 0.20 1.65
CA TYR A 67 -8.19 0.90 0.89
C TYR A 67 -8.03 0.67 -0.62
N ILE A 68 -6.82 0.87 -1.17
CA ILE A 68 -6.50 0.62 -2.58
C ILE A 68 -6.90 -0.81 -2.97
N ARG A 69 -6.51 -1.81 -2.18
CA ARG A 69 -6.80 -3.22 -2.47
C ARG A 69 -8.31 -3.51 -2.45
N ASN A 70 -9.03 -2.99 -1.48
CA ASN A 70 -10.44 -3.29 -1.28
C ASN A 70 -11.36 -2.51 -2.22
N ALA A 71 -11.10 -1.21 -2.37
CA ALA A 71 -11.97 -0.34 -3.15
C ALA A 71 -11.68 -0.46 -4.66
N TRP A 72 -10.40 -0.55 -5.05
CA TRP A 72 -10.03 -0.49 -6.47
C TRP A 72 -9.81 -1.86 -7.09
N PHE A 73 -9.12 -2.77 -6.38
CA PHE A 73 -8.70 -4.03 -6.99
C PHE A 73 -9.71 -5.16 -6.80
N ARG A 74 -10.20 -5.36 -5.57
CA ARG A 74 -11.17 -6.43 -5.25
C ARG A 74 -12.57 -6.20 -5.82
N SER A 75 -12.90 -4.96 -6.19
CA SER A 75 -14.12 -4.67 -6.93
C SER A 75 -14.08 -5.19 -8.38
N GLY A 76 -12.91 -5.57 -8.90
CA GLY A 76 -12.73 -6.12 -10.24
C GLY A 76 -12.80 -5.09 -11.36
N HIS A 77 -12.80 -3.79 -11.02
CA HIS A 77 -12.97 -2.70 -11.99
C HIS A 77 -11.67 -2.02 -12.41
N SER A 78 -10.55 -2.30 -11.74
CA SER A 78 -9.24 -1.74 -12.07
C SER A 78 -8.42 -2.71 -12.92
N LYS A 79 -7.81 -2.20 -13.99
CA LYS A 79 -6.81 -2.90 -14.81
C LYS A 79 -5.38 -2.84 -14.25
N LEU A 80 -5.12 -2.00 -13.23
CA LEU A 80 -3.78 -1.83 -12.65
C LEU A 80 -3.16 -3.13 -12.13
N PRO A 81 -3.89 -4.00 -11.41
CA PRO A 81 -3.34 -5.29 -10.99
C PRO A 81 -2.85 -6.11 -12.17
N ASP A 82 -3.62 -6.19 -13.26
CA ASP A 82 -3.25 -6.97 -14.45
C ASP A 82 -1.97 -6.44 -15.11
N GLU A 83 -1.85 -5.12 -15.24
CA GLU A 83 -0.64 -4.46 -15.77
C GLU A 83 0.60 -4.75 -14.90
N LEU A 84 0.47 -4.65 -13.58
CA LEU A 84 1.58 -4.87 -12.66
C LEU A 84 1.90 -6.36 -12.47
N HIS A 85 0.92 -7.24 -12.62
CA HIS A 85 1.12 -8.69 -12.67
C HIS A 85 1.89 -9.11 -13.93
N ALA A 86 1.63 -8.47 -15.07
CA ALA A 86 2.40 -8.70 -16.29
C ALA A 86 3.89 -8.34 -16.13
N LEU A 87 4.24 -7.48 -15.17
CA LEU A 87 5.61 -7.14 -14.79
C LEU A 87 6.21 -8.05 -13.69
N GLY A 88 5.48 -9.08 -13.25
CA GLY A 88 5.98 -10.11 -12.33
C GLY A 88 5.59 -9.93 -10.85
N VAL A 89 4.80 -8.90 -10.52
CA VAL A 89 4.20 -8.77 -9.19
C VAL A 89 3.12 -9.85 -9.01
N ARG A 90 2.98 -10.44 -7.82
CA ARG A 90 2.07 -11.59 -7.64
C ARG A 90 0.87 -11.33 -6.73
N SER A 91 1.02 -10.43 -5.75
CA SER A 91 -0.01 -10.19 -4.75
C SER A 91 -0.59 -8.79 -4.88
N LEU A 92 -1.89 -8.63 -4.56
CA LEU A 92 -2.52 -7.30 -4.49
C LEU A 92 -1.86 -6.40 -3.44
N ASP A 93 -1.23 -7.01 -2.45
CA ASP A 93 -0.42 -6.38 -1.41
C ASP A 93 0.76 -5.62 -2.03
N ASP A 94 1.58 -6.33 -2.79
CA ASP A 94 2.69 -5.76 -3.55
C ASP A 94 2.21 -4.76 -4.60
N VAL A 95 1.11 -5.03 -5.31
CA VAL A 95 0.52 -4.11 -6.30
C VAL A 95 0.19 -2.77 -5.63
N SER A 96 -0.45 -2.79 -4.45
CA SER A 96 -0.75 -1.56 -3.72
C SER A 96 0.50 -0.83 -3.23
N SER A 97 1.56 -1.57 -2.85
CA SER A 97 2.84 -1.00 -2.46
C SER A 97 3.57 -0.34 -3.65
N VAL A 98 3.47 -0.90 -4.85
CA VAL A 98 3.96 -0.27 -6.10
C VAL A 98 3.21 1.04 -6.38
N VAL A 99 1.88 1.06 -6.20
CA VAL A 99 1.08 2.28 -6.35
C VAL A 99 1.52 3.35 -5.35
N LEU A 100 1.65 3.00 -4.07
CA LEU A 100 2.05 3.92 -3.00
C LEU A 100 3.48 4.46 -3.21
N THR A 101 4.43 3.59 -3.54
CA THR A 101 5.82 3.98 -3.86
C THR A 101 5.85 4.93 -5.06
N SER A 102 5.10 4.61 -6.11
CA SER A 102 5.03 5.44 -7.32
C SER A 102 4.36 6.79 -7.05
N TYR A 103 3.33 6.83 -6.20
CA TYR A 103 2.70 8.08 -5.78
C TYR A 103 3.65 8.95 -4.96
N TRP A 104 4.40 8.36 -4.03
CA TRP A 104 5.42 9.09 -3.26
C TRP A 104 6.49 9.70 -4.18
N ARG A 105 6.97 8.92 -5.16
CA ARG A 105 7.94 9.39 -6.16
C ARG A 105 7.37 10.49 -7.04
N HIS A 106 6.10 10.38 -7.45
CA HIS A 106 5.38 11.42 -8.18
C HIS A 106 5.34 12.74 -7.39
N LEU A 107 4.93 12.72 -6.12
CA LEU A 107 4.87 13.91 -5.26
C LEU A 107 6.23 14.58 -5.03
N ASN A 108 7.31 13.79 -5.14
CA ASN A 108 8.70 14.21 -4.94
C ASN A 108 9.48 14.43 -6.25
N GLY A 109 8.82 14.38 -7.42
CA GLY A 109 9.47 14.60 -8.71
C GLY A 109 10.57 13.58 -9.04
N LYS A 110 10.45 12.35 -8.53
CA LYS A 110 11.42 11.26 -8.76
C LYS A 110 10.95 10.35 -9.89
N PRO A 111 11.88 9.72 -10.65
CA PRO A 111 11.53 8.68 -11.60
C PRO A 111 10.75 7.56 -10.92
N LEU A 112 9.66 7.08 -11.54
CA LEU A 112 8.84 6.03 -10.95
C LEU A 112 9.61 4.71 -10.85
N GLU A 113 10.39 4.34 -11.88
CA GLU A 113 11.10 3.06 -11.98
C GLU A 113 10.18 1.84 -11.73
N VAL A 114 8.97 1.81 -12.30
CA VAL A 114 7.93 0.80 -12.01
C VAL A 114 8.45 -0.61 -12.27
N GLU A 115 9.13 -0.84 -13.38
CA GLU A 115 9.71 -2.13 -13.75
C GLU A 115 10.71 -2.63 -12.72
N LYS A 116 11.51 -1.72 -12.15
CA LYS A 116 12.48 -2.04 -11.10
C LYS A 116 11.79 -2.36 -9.77
N GLN A 117 10.71 -1.65 -9.44
CA GLN A 117 9.87 -1.98 -8.28
C GLN A 117 9.29 -3.39 -8.44
N CYS A 118 8.66 -3.68 -9.59
CA CYS A 118 8.07 -4.98 -9.91
C CYS A 118 9.11 -6.11 -9.91
N ALA A 119 10.28 -5.88 -10.51
CA ALA A 119 11.37 -6.85 -10.55
C ALA A 119 11.87 -7.23 -9.14
N CYS A 120 11.84 -6.29 -8.19
CA CYS A 120 12.16 -6.60 -6.81
C CYS A 120 11.18 -7.64 -6.24
N TYR A 121 9.86 -7.40 -6.34
CA TYR A 121 8.85 -8.32 -5.81
C TYR A 121 8.89 -9.67 -6.53
N ALA A 122 9.08 -9.66 -7.85
CA ALA A 122 9.24 -10.89 -8.63
C ALA A 122 10.39 -11.74 -8.09
N LYS A 123 11.56 -11.11 -7.84
CA LYS A 123 12.71 -11.78 -7.23
C LYS A 123 12.41 -12.27 -5.82
N TRP A 124 11.70 -11.48 -5.01
CA TRP A 124 11.37 -11.84 -3.63
C TRP A 124 10.52 -13.11 -3.59
N TRP A 125 9.46 -13.15 -4.40
CA TRP A 125 8.60 -14.34 -4.50
C TRP A 125 9.32 -15.55 -5.09
N GLN A 126 10.25 -15.35 -6.01
CA GLN A 126 11.10 -16.44 -6.52
C GLN A 126 11.96 -17.03 -5.40
N GLU A 127 12.63 -16.20 -4.60
CA GLU A 127 13.44 -16.66 -3.47
C GLU A 127 12.58 -17.35 -2.41
N GLN A 128 11.38 -16.82 -2.13
CA GLN A 128 10.45 -17.42 -1.18
C GLN A 128 10.01 -18.83 -1.60
N GLN A 129 9.67 -19.02 -2.88
CA GLN A 129 9.32 -20.34 -3.41
C GLN A 129 10.49 -21.33 -3.34
N LEU A 130 11.73 -20.88 -3.55
CA LEU A 130 12.91 -21.73 -3.42
C LEU A 130 13.17 -22.14 -1.96
N LEU A 131 12.97 -21.23 -1.02
CA LEU A 131 13.10 -21.51 0.42
C LEU A 131 12.04 -22.51 0.89
N GLU A 132 10.80 -22.32 0.48
CA GLU A 132 9.69 -23.24 0.76
C GLU A 132 9.94 -24.63 0.14
N ALA A 133 10.32 -24.69 -1.13
CA ALA A 133 10.64 -25.96 -1.80
C ALA A 133 11.82 -26.68 -1.12
N SER A 134 12.84 -25.93 -0.67
CA SER A 134 13.98 -26.51 0.04
C SER A 134 13.59 -27.06 1.41
N ALA A 135 12.69 -26.40 2.15
CA ALA A 135 12.19 -26.90 3.43
C ALA A 135 11.35 -28.17 3.24
N ALA A 136 10.45 -28.15 2.25
CA ALA A 136 9.62 -29.30 1.90
C ALA A 136 10.47 -30.53 1.52
N ALA A 137 11.53 -30.34 0.73
CA ALA A 137 12.45 -31.42 0.36
C ALA A 137 13.21 -32.03 1.57
N LYS A 138 13.33 -31.30 2.67
CA LYS A 138 13.96 -31.76 3.93
C LYS A 138 12.95 -32.29 4.95
N GLY A 139 11.65 -32.25 4.65
CA GLY A 139 10.61 -32.57 5.63
C GLY A 139 10.49 -31.53 6.76
N GLU A 140 10.97 -30.31 6.54
CA GLU A 140 10.85 -29.20 7.48
C GLU A 140 9.46 -28.56 7.34
N ASN A 141 8.88 -28.13 8.46
CA ASN A 141 7.59 -27.43 8.51
C ASN A 141 7.73 -25.90 8.56
N SER A 142 8.94 -25.39 8.40
CA SER A 142 9.25 -23.97 8.45
C SER A 142 10.39 -23.61 7.50
N TYR A 143 10.38 -22.37 7.03
CA TYR A 143 11.42 -21.78 6.18
C TYR A 143 11.61 -20.30 6.58
N SER A 144 12.80 -19.77 6.36
CA SER A 144 13.07 -18.34 6.53
C SER A 144 12.49 -17.52 5.38
N SER A 145 12.31 -16.21 5.60
CA SER A 145 12.03 -15.26 4.51
C SER A 145 13.28 -14.92 3.70
N PRO A 146 13.15 -14.35 2.49
CA PRO A 146 14.26 -13.88 1.67
C PRO A 146 15.14 -12.86 2.41
N LYS A 147 16.44 -12.83 2.13
CA LYS A 147 17.41 -11.98 2.85
C LYS A 147 17.42 -10.50 2.42
N PHE A 148 16.48 -10.10 1.58
CA PHE A 148 16.30 -8.73 1.14
C PHE A 148 14.83 -8.36 1.19
N SER A 149 14.54 -7.07 1.31
CA SER A 149 13.20 -6.53 1.23
C SER A 149 13.07 -5.64 0.02
N CYS A 150 11.93 -5.75 -0.66
CA CYS A 150 11.40 -4.64 -1.45
C CYS A 150 10.82 -3.60 -0.48
N PRO A 151 10.55 -2.36 -0.91
CA PRO A 151 9.79 -1.44 -0.08
C PRO A 151 8.52 -2.15 0.37
N GLN A 152 8.50 -2.59 1.64
CA GLN A 152 7.33 -3.25 2.18
C GLN A 152 6.30 -2.14 2.28
N GLY A 153 5.08 -2.43 1.87
CA GLY A 153 4.00 -1.82 2.61
C GLY A 153 3.90 -2.56 3.95
#